data_AF-A0A4Q0YIX8-F1
#
_entry.id   AF-A0A4Q0YIX8-F1
#
_cell.length_a   1.000
_cell.length_b   1.000
_cell.length_c   1.000
_cell.angle_alpha   90.00
_cell.angle_beta   90.00
_cell.angle_gamma   90.00
#
_symmetry.space_group_name_H-M   'P 1'
#
loop_
_entity.id
_entity.type
_entity.pdbx_description
1 polymer ?
#
loop_
_entity_poly.entity_id
_entity_poly.type
_entity_poly.pdbx_seq_one_letter_code
_entity_poly.pdbx_strand_id
1 'polypeptide(L)'
;MLDKGKALYLKCAGCHGASAEKPALGKSLVIKGWSKEQIVSALEGYKNGTYGAVMKGVMKSQVSSMTKEDIEAVSAYIATF
;
A
#
# COMPACT_ATOMS: atom_id res chain seq x y z
N MET A 1 -6.85 -4.99 -14.46
CA MET A 1 -6.72 -4.47 -13.07
C MET A 1 -5.41 -4.90 -12.43
N LEU A 2 -5.05 -6.20 -12.46
CA LEU A 2 -3.81 -6.70 -11.84
C LEU A 2 -2.52 -6.14 -12.48
N ASP A 3 -2.44 -5.98 -13.81
CA ASP A 3 -1.24 -5.41 -14.45
C ASP A 3 -0.96 -3.97 -14.03
N LYS A 4 -2.03 -3.16 -13.90
CA LYS A 4 -1.95 -1.81 -13.36
C LYS A 4 -1.48 -1.83 -11.89
N GLY A 5 -2.05 -2.73 -11.08
CA GLY A 5 -1.64 -2.91 -9.70
C GLY A 5 -0.18 -3.31 -9.55
N LYS A 6 0.30 -4.22 -10.40
CA LYS A 6 1.70 -4.64 -10.49
C LYS A 6 2.63 -3.46 -10.81
N ALA A 7 2.27 -2.66 -11.81
CA ALA A 7 3.04 -1.48 -12.20
C ALA A 7 3.11 -0.43 -11.07
N LEU A 8 1.98 -0.18 -10.38
CA LEU A 8 1.93 0.72 -9.24
C LEU A 8 2.78 0.21 -8.06
N TYR A 9 2.74 -1.10 -7.80
CA TYR A 9 3.44 -1.73 -6.69
C TYR A 9 4.97 -1.62 -6.77
N LEU A 10 5.55 -1.42 -7.97
CA LEU A 10 6.99 -1.23 -8.13
C LEU A 10 7.53 -0.09 -7.25
N LYS A 11 6.74 0.97 -7.04
CA LYS A 11 7.09 2.09 -6.16
C LYS A 11 7.05 1.71 -4.68
N CYS A 12 6.19 0.76 -4.32
CA CYS A 12 6.00 0.27 -2.95
C CYS A 12 7.08 -0.75 -2.56
N ALA A 13 7.52 -1.56 -3.52
CA ALA A 13 8.40 -2.71 -3.30
C ALA A 13 9.77 -2.33 -2.71
N GLY A 14 10.27 -1.12 -2.99
CA GLY A 14 11.53 -0.62 -2.44
C GLY A 14 11.55 -0.60 -0.91
N CYS A 15 10.41 -0.35 -0.27
CA CYS A 15 10.29 -0.36 1.19
C CYS A 15 9.59 -1.62 1.71
N HIS A 16 8.53 -2.08 1.02
CA HIS A 16 7.69 -3.18 1.49
C HIS A 16 8.16 -4.58 1.09
N GLY A 17 9.21 -4.70 0.26
CA GLY A 17 9.67 -5.98 -0.28
C GLY A 17 9.02 -6.33 -1.62
N ALA A 18 9.50 -7.39 -2.27
CA ALA A 18 9.02 -7.74 -3.61
C ALA A 18 7.60 -8.34 -3.62
N SER A 19 7.19 -8.90 -2.48
CA SER A 19 5.91 -9.56 -2.21
C SER A 19 5.26 -9.04 -0.92
N ALA A 20 5.54 -7.80 -0.56
CA ALA A 20 4.99 -7.13 0.62
C ALA A 20 5.36 -7.77 1.98
N GLU A 21 6.43 -8.57 1.97
CA GLU A 21 6.89 -9.40 3.08
C GLU A 21 7.73 -8.65 4.12
N LYS A 22 8.10 -7.39 3.86
CA LYS A 22 9.01 -6.64 4.73
C LYS A 22 8.26 -5.60 5.56
N PRO A 23 8.68 -5.39 6.82
CA PRO A 23 8.33 -4.18 7.55
C PRO A 23 9.03 -3.00 6.88
N ALA A 24 8.27 -2.12 6.24
CA ALA A 24 8.81 -0.96 5.55
C ALA A 24 9.59 -0.08 6.53
N LEU A 25 10.86 0.18 6.17
CA LEU A 25 11.84 0.90 6.98
C LEU A 25 12.02 0.33 8.40
N GLY A 26 11.67 -0.95 8.62
CA GLY A 26 11.66 -1.58 9.95
C GLY A 26 10.59 -1.05 10.90
N LYS A 27 9.57 -0.34 10.40
CA LYS A 27 8.56 0.34 11.22
C LYS A 27 7.12 0.00 10.85
N SER A 28 6.82 -0.36 9.61
CA SER A 28 5.45 -0.74 9.23
C SER A 28 5.10 -2.16 9.66
N LEU A 29 3.81 -2.47 9.69
CA LEU A 29 3.33 -3.85 9.67
C LEU A 29 3.73 -4.51 8.35
N VAL A 30 3.90 -5.83 8.36
CA VAL A 30 4.00 -6.65 7.16
C VAL A 30 2.60 -6.77 6.56
N ILE A 31 2.47 -6.45 5.26
CA ILE A 31 1.17 -6.38 4.57
C ILE A 31 0.92 -7.56 3.63
N LYS A 32 1.86 -8.51 3.54
CA LYS A 32 1.66 -9.80 2.86
C LYS A 32 0.52 -10.57 3.51
N GLY A 33 -0.36 -11.18 2.71
CA GLY A 33 -1.54 -11.89 3.18
C GLY A 33 -2.70 -11.01 3.68
N TRP A 34 -2.60 -9.68 3.58
CA TRP A 34 -3.74 -8.82 3.86
C TRP A 34 -4.81 -8.95 2.77
N SER A 35 -6.07 -8.86 3.17
CA SER A 35 -7.18 -8.80 2.21
C SER A 35 -7.12 -7.49 1.41
N LYS A 36 -7.70 -7.52 0.21
CA LYS A 36 -7.82 -6.33 -0.64
C LYS A 36 -8.47 -5.18 0.12
N GLU A 37 -9.57 -5.45 0.84
CA GLU A 37 -10.36 -4.46 1.58
C GLU A 37 -9.55 -3.83 2.72
N GLN A 38 -8.73 -4.62 3.40
CA GLN A 38 -7.81 -4.10 4.43
C GLN A 38 -6.79 -3.13 3.82
N ILE A 39 -6.23 -3.47 2.66
CA ILE A 39 -5.24 -2.64 1.98
C ILE A 39 -5.88 -1.35 1.44
N VAL A 40 -7.07 -1.43 0.82
CA VAL A 40 -7.83 -0.25 0.37
C VAL A 40 -8.08 0.69 1.55
N SER A 41 -8.62 0.15 2.65
CA SER A 41 -8.93 0.94 3.84
C SER A 41 -7.70 1.63 4.43
N ALA A 42 -6.56 0.93 4.45
CA ALA A 42 -5.30 1.49 4.91
C ALA A 42 -4.80 2.61 3.99
N LEU A 43 -4.80 2.41 2.67
CA LEU A 43 -4.33 3.40 1.70
C LEU A 43 -5.21 4.65 1.68
N GLU A 44 -6.55 4.48 1.70
CA GLU A 44 -7.48 5.60 1.83
C GLU A 44 -7.30 6.33 3.17
N GLY A 45 -7.10 5.59 4.25
CA GLY A 45 -6.82 6.17 5.56
C GLY A 45 -5.51 6.96 5.60
N TYR A 46 -4.45 6.48 4.95
CA TYR A 46 -3.19 7.24 4.82
C TYR A 46 -3.39 8.51 3.99
N LYS A 47 -4.14 8.42 2.89
CA LYS A 47 -4.43 9.57 2.02
C LYS A 47 -5.21 10.65 2.76
N ASN A 48 -6.22 10.24 3.52
CA ASN A 48 -7.09 11.13 4.30
C ASN A 48 -6.47 11.54 5.64
N GLY A 49 -5.38 10.90 6.06
CA GLY A 49 -4.70 11.16 7.33
C GLY A 49 -5.39 10.58 8.57
N THR A 50 -6.37 9.70 8.37
CA THR A 50 -7.15 9.01 9.42
C THR A 50 -6.53 7.68 9.85
N TYR A 51 -5.49 7.21 9.14
CA TYR A 51 -4.77 5.97 9.44
C TYR A 51 -3.25 6.18 9.49
N GLY A 52 -2.58 5.32 10.24
CA GLY A 52 -1.12 5.28 10.38
C GLY A 52 -0.58 5.79 11.72
N ALA A 53 0.52 5.18 12.15
CA ALA A 53 1.24 5.53 13.38
C ALA A 53 2.41 6.50 13.10
N VAL A 54 3.59 6.25 13.70
CA VAL A 54 4.77 7.12 13.72
C VAL A 54 5.24 7.59 12.33
N MET A 55 5.06 6.77 11.29
CA MET A 55 5.52 7.05 9.92
C MET A 55 4.39 7.39 8.93
N LYS A 56 3.21 7.80 9.41
CA LYS A 56 2.05 8.08 8.53
C LYS A 56 2.31 9.14 7.47
N GLY A 57 3.18 10.12 7.74
CA GLY A 57 3.54 11.17 6.77
C GLY A 57 4.25 10.64 5.53
N VAL A 58 5.09 9.61 5.69
CA VAL A 58 5.79 8.96 4.58
C VAL A 58 4.80 8.22 3.69
N MET A 59 3.89 7.43 4.26
CA MET A 59 2.89 6.75 3.43
C MET A 59 1.87 7.72 2.82
N LYS A 60 1.49 8.78 3.54
CA LYS A 60 0.62 9.83 3.00
C LYS A 60 1.20 10.46 1.73
N SER A 61 2.50 10.75 1.68
CA SER A 61 3.11 11.33 0.47
C SER A 61 3.06 10.35 -0.71
N GLN A 62 3.30 9.04 -0.47
CA GLN A 62 3.23 8.02 -1.51
C GLN A 62 1.83 7.86 -2.11
N VAL A 63 0.78 7.97 -1.30
CA VAL A 63 -0.61 7.74 -1.75
C VAL A 63 -1.37 9.01 -2.12
N SER A 64 -0.80 10.19 -1.87
CA SER A 64 -1.46 11.48 -2.05
C SER A 64 -1.97 11.72 -3.47
N SER A 65 -1.21 11.29 -4.48
CA SER A 65 -1.52 11.45 -5.90
C SER A 65 -2.35 10.30 -6.50
N MET A 66 -2.59 9.23 -5.74
CA MET A 66 -3.28 8.05 -6.27
C MET A 66 -4.78 8.31 -6.43
N THR A 67 -5.35 7.88 -7.55
CA THR A 67 -6.80 7.85 -7.75
C THR A 67 -7.44 6.70 -6.98
N LYS A 68 -8.79 6.68 -6.89
CA LYS A 68 -9.50 5.54 -6.28
C LYS A 68 -9.22 4.25 -7.06
N GLU A 69 -9.17 4.36 -8.39
CA GLU A 69 -8.86 3.26 -9.30
C GLU A 69 -7.42 2.75 -9.12
N ASP A 70 -6.47 3.62 -8.79
CA ASP A 70 -5.09 3.21 -8.48
C ASP A 70 -5.02 2.44 -7.16
N ILE A 71 -5.73 2.95 -6.13
CA ILE A 71 -5.81 2.30 -4.81
C ILE A 71 -6.41 0.91 -4.94
N GLU A 72 -7.55 0.79 -5.64
CA GLU A 72 -8.20 -0.48 -5.92
C GLU A 72 -7.30 -1.45 -6.69
N ALA A 73 -6.61 -0.96 -7.72
CA ALA A 73 -5.73 -1.79 -8.55
C ALA A 73 -4.52 -2.31 -7.76
N VAL A 74 -3.81 -1.46 -7.02
CA VAL A 74 -2.64 -1.89 -6.24
C VAL A 74 -3.05 -2.78 -5.08
N SER A 75 -4.19 -2.52 -4.44
CA SER A 75 -4.69 -3.34 -3.34
C SER A 75 -5.06 -4.74 -3.81
N ALA A 76 -5.73 -4.84 -4.97
CA ALA A 76 -6.05 -6.12 -5.58
C ALA A 76 -4.80 -6.92 -5.93
N TYR A 77 -3.72 -6.26 -6.36
CA TYR A 77 -2.46 -6.93 -6.66
C TYR A 77 -1.72 -7.38 -5.40
N ILE A 78 -1.61 -6.52 -4.37
CA ILE A 78 -0.96 -6.88 -3.10
C ILE A 78 -1.66 -8.08 -2.44
N ALA A 79 -2.99 -8.16 -2.52
CA ALA A 79 -3.77 -9.27 -1.97
C ALA A 79 -3.54 -10.62 -2.67
N THR A 80 -2.75 -10.66 -3.76
CA THR A 80 -2.32 -11.92 -4.40
C THR A 80 -1.06 -12.53 -3.80
N PHE A 81 -0.39 -11.81 -2.87
CA PHE A 81 0.82 -12.25 -2.18
C PHE A 81 0.55 -12.93 -0.84
#